data_AF-A0A8T8LQZ0-F1
#
_entry.id   AF-A0A8T8LQZ0-F1
#
_cell.length_a   1.000
_cell.length_b   1.000
_cell.length_c   1.000
_cell.angle_alpha   90.00
_cell.angle_beta   90.00
_cell.angle_gamma   90.00
#
_symmetry.space_group_name_H-M   'P 1'
#
loop_
_entity.id
_entity.type
_entity.pdbx_description
1 polymer ?
#
loop_
_entity_poly.entity_id
_entity_poly.type
_entity_poly.pdbx_seq_one_letter_code
_entity_poly.pdbx_strand_id
1 'polypeptide(L)'
;MNRREATATRRGLLRKSAGLGAVGVAALAGCSGSDGDEPAFEERFEDGLGDWETGAAIGPEVDIDDFDWEVDVSETEAVAGERSLRIWNQGDYDDGVTWAVHPVPIESGESYQIEVSGQFWSESESFNTIRHALMRLAPELPETEEDFPQPGLNTTDLGETPYGGLRDALWLADGWREYAFEWTTPELSTDTLYLAVGTAVIWEADATHYVDDLSVTVEPR
;
A
#
# COMPACT_ATOMS: atom_id res chain seq x y z
N MET A 1 -1.76 -54.31 -31.79
CA MET A 1 -1.13 -55.09 -30.70
C MET A 1 -0.72 -54.09 -29.63
N ASN A 2 -1.53 -53.87 -28.59
CA ASN A 2 -1.41 -54.49 -27.25
C ASN A 2 0.01 -54.34 -26.70
N ARG A 3 0.31 -53.67 -25.58
CA ARG A 3 -0.40 -53.65 -24.29
C ARG A 3 0.00 -52.42 -23.46
N ARG A 4 -0.97 -51.92 -22.69
CA ARG A 4 -0.77 -51.20 -21.42
C ARG A 4 -0.16 -52.16 -20.40
N GLU A 5 0.65 -51.66 -19.46
CA GLU A 5 0.74 -52.26 -18.13
C GLU A 5 1.07 -51.18 -17.10
N ALA A 6 0.05 -50.87 -16.31
CA ALA A 6 0.15 -50.14 -15.05
C ALA A 6 0.58 -51.13 -13.97
N THR A 7 1.45 -50.70 -13.06
CA THR A 7 1.76 -51.47 -11.85
C THR A 7 1.55 -50.59 -10.64
N ALA A 8 0.50 -50.89 -9.89
CA ALA A 8 0.26 -50.37 -8.56
C ALA A 8 0.67 -51.42 -7.49
N THR A 9 0.91 -50.90 -6.29
CA THR A 9 0.71 -51.49 -4.94
C THR A 9 1.91 -52.11 -4.21
N ARG A 10 2.18 -51.58 -3.01
CA ARG A 10 2.25 -52.29 -1.70
C ARG A 10 2.34 -51.23 -0.58
N ARG A 11 1.26 -50.92 0.13
CA ARG A 11 0.87 -51.45 1.46
C ARG A 11 1.97 -51.33 2.53
N GLY A 12 1.80 -50.33 3.42
CA GLY A 12 2.31 -50.32 4.79
C GLY A 12 1.16 -49.95 5.73
N LEU A 13 0.88 -50.80 6.71
CA LEU A 13 -0.32 -50.80 7.55
C LEU A 13 0.13 -51.04 9.00
N LEU A 14 0.05 -50.05 9.88
CA LEU A 14 0.12 -50.17 11.35
C LEU A 14 -0.74 -49.01 11.92
N ARG A 15 -2.00 -49.16 12.38
CA ARG A 15 -2.52 -49.77 13.65
C ARG A 15 -1.79 -49.22 14.89
N LYS A 16 -2.39 -48.34 15.70
CA LYS A 16 -3.31 -48.54 16.86
C LYS A 16 -3.26 -47.21 17.67
N SER A 17 -4.16 -46.76 18.53
CA SER A 17 -5.40 -47.21 19.14
C SER A 17 -5.99 -46.02 19.95
N ALA A 18 -7.29 -46.12 20.24
CA ALA A 18 -8.15 -45.12 20.87
C ALA A 18 -7.87 -44.81 22.35
N GLY A 19 -8.36 -43.65 22.80
CA GLY A 19 -8.56 -43.28 24.21
C GLY A 19 -9.65 -42.21 24.31
N LEU A 20 -10.79 -42.57 24.92
CA LEU A 20 -11.98 -41.75 25.16
C LEU A 20 -11.82 -40.81 26.36
N GLY A 21 -12.42 -39.61 26.26
CA GLY A 21 -13.26 -39.05 27.32
C GLY A 21 -12.68 -37.92 28.18
N ALA A 22 -13.31 -36.74 28.11
CA ALA A 22 -13.97 -36.07 29.25
C ALA A 22 -14.56 -34.73 28.82
N VAL A 23 -15.78 -34.46 29.30
CA VAL A 23 -16.50 -33.18 29.24
C VAL A 23 -15.87 -32.22 30.25
N GLY A 24 -15.66 -30.95 29.85
CA GLY A 24 -15.30 -29.85 30.73
C GLY A 24 -15.80 -28.52 30.19
N VAL A 25 -16.83 -27.96 30.85
CA VAL A 25 -17.31 -26.58 30.67
C VAL A 25 -16.61 -25.70 31.70
N ALA A 26 -15.90 -24.66 31.25
CA ALA A 26 -15.45 -23.44 31.97
C ALA A 26 -14.28 -22.85 31.15
N ALA A 27 -14.12 -21.56 30.91
CA ALA A 27 -14.82 -20.36 31.32
C ALA A 27 -14.57 -19.30 30.24
N LEU A 28 -15.47 -18.32 30.14
CA LEU A 28 -15.21 -17.06 29.46
C LEU A 28 -14.01 -16.39 30.15
N ALA A 29 -12.84 -16.46 29.54
CA ALA A 29 -11.76 -15.53 29.84
C ALA A 29 -11.83 -14.46 28.76
N GLY A 30 -12.45 -13.32 29.11
CA GLY A 30 -12.28 -12.10 28.36
C GLY A 30 -10.80 -11.74 28.40
N CYS A 31 -10.12 -11.92 27.28
CA CYS A 31 -8.84 -11.30 27.05
C CYS A 31 -9.11 -9.81 26.88
N SER A 32 -8.99 -9.05 27.97
CA SER A 32 -8.50 -7.68 27.88
C SER A 32 -7.06 -7.77 27.38
N GLY A 33 -6.91 -7.89 26.05
CA GLY A 33 -5.64 -7.75 25.38
C GLY A 33 -5.28 -6.28 25.41
N SER A 34 -4.05 -6.00 25.83
CA SER A 34 -3.46 -4.67 25.78
C SER A 34 -3.53 -4.16 24.35
N ASP A 35 -4.30 -3.08 24.13
CA ASP A 35 -4.14 -2.19 22.99
C ASP A 35 -2.68 -1.72 22.93
N GLY A 36 -2.06 -1.86 21.77
CA GLY A 36 -0.67 -1.50 21.51
C GLY A 36 -0.14 -2.35 20.38
N ASP A 37 0.13 -1.71 19.24
CA ASP A 37 0.74 -2.26 18.01
C ASP A 37 -0.17 -2.93 16.96
N GLU A 38 -1.51 -2.83 17.02
CA GLU A 38 -2.33 -3.19 15.83
C GLU A 38 -2.49 -1.94 14.94
N PRO A 39 -2.11 -2.01 13.65
CA PRO A 39 -2.25 -0.88 12.73
C PRO A 39 -3.72 -0.50 12.56
N ALA A 40 -3.98 0.80 12.42
CA ALA A 40 -5.30 1.34 12.13
C ALA A 40 -5.79 0.95 10.73
N PHE A 41 -4.87 0.64 9.82
CA PHE A 41 -5.14 0.19 8.46
C PHE A 41 -3.98 -0.67 7.95
N GLU A 42 -4.30 -1.77 7.26
CA GLU A 42 -3.36 -2.58 6.48
C GLU A 42 -3.98 -2.92 5.12
N GLU A 43 -3.17 -2.90 4.06
CA GLU A 43 -3.60 -3.30 2.73
C GLU A 43 -2.52 -4.08 1.98
N ARG A 44 -2.95 -5.17 1.33
CA ARG A 44 -2.13 -6.06 0.47
C ARG A 44 -2.79 -6.40 -0.86
N PHE A 45 -3.95 -5.81 -1.16
CA PHE A 45 -4.69 -5.91 -2.42
C PHE A 45 -5.16 -7.31 -2.82
N GLU A 46 -5.16 -8.27 -1.89
CA GLU A 46 -5.56 -9.66 -2.13
C GLU A 46 -7.03 -9.77 -2.58
N ASP A 47 -7.88 -8.89 -2.06
CA ASP A 47 -9.32 -8.82 -2.36
C ASP A 47 -9.67 -7.82 -3.49
N GLY A 48 -8.66 -7.30 -4.21
CA GLY A 48 -8.85 -6.30 -5.27
C GLY A 48 -8.79 -4.87 -4.75
N LEU A 49 -9.37 -3.92 -5.49
CA LEU A 49 -9.38 -2.49 -5.11
C LEU A 49 -10.42 -2.14 -4.04
N GLY A 50 -11.44 -2.96 -3.76
CA GLY A 50 -12.40 -2.67 -2.69
C GLY A 50 -12.96 -1.24 -2.71
N ASP A 51 -12.68 -0.49 -1.64
CA ASP A 51 -13.08 0.91 -1.42
C ASP A 51 -12.03 1.94 -1.90
N TRP A 52 -10.97 1.50 -2.58
CA TRP A 52 -9.97 2.39 -3.19
C TRP A 52 -10.56 3.11 -4.40
N GLU A 53 -10.39 4.43 -4.43
CA GLU A 53 -10.65 5.27 -5.60
C GLU A 53 -9.33 5.56 -6.33
N THR A 54 -9.37 5.79 -7.63
CA THR A 54 -8.15 6.03 -8.44
C THR A 54 -8.22 7.38 -9.13
N GLY A 55 -7.08 8.03 -9.30
CA GLY A 55 -7.00 9.36 -9.87
C GLY A 55 -5.67 9.63 -10.55
N ALA A 56 -5.68 10.66 -11.39
CA ALA A 56 -4.48 11.21 -11.99
C ALA A 56 -4.66 12.70 -12.24
N ALA A 57 -3.54 13.40 -12.32
CA ALA A 57 -3.47 14.79 -12.69
C ALA A 57 -2.21 15.01 -13.53
N ILE A 58 -2.31 15.91 -14.50
CA ILE A 58 -1.19 16.35 -15.32
C ILE A 58 -1.24 17.88 -15.36
N GLY A 59 -0.07 18.53 -15.38
CA GLY A 59 0.04 19.98 -15.33
C GLY A 59 -0.85 20.73 -16.33
N PRO A 60 -1.07 22.04 -16.12
CA PRO A 60 -2.03 22.83 -16.90
C PRO A 60 -1.73 22.90 -18.41
N GLU A 61 -0.55 22.47 -18.83
CA GLU A 61 -0.12 22.40 -20.23
C GLU A 61 -0.81 21.29 -21.02
N VAL A 62 -1.34 20.25 -20.37
CA VAL A 62 -1.90 19.05 -21.01
C VAL A 62 -3.30 18.77 -20.46
N ASP A 63 -4.22 18.35 -21.34
CA ASP A 63 -5.53 17.89 -20.90
C ASP A 63 -5.42 16.47 -20.32
N ILE A 64 -6.15 16.19 -19.23
CA ILE A 64 -6.16 14.86 -18.63
C ILE A 64 -6.67 13.80 -19.61
N ASP A 65 -7.52 14.17 -20.57
CA ASP A 65 -8.01 13.28 -21.62
C ASP A 65 -6.89 12.85 -22.62
N ASP A 66 -5.76 13.57 -22.65
CA ASP A 66 -4.58 13.28 -23.48
C ASP A 66 -3.45 12.56 -22.70
N PHE A 67 -3.67 12.23 -21.42
CA PHE A 67 -2.74 11.53 -20.55
C PHE A 67 -3.26 10.13 -20.22
N ASP A 68 -2.65 9.09 -20.79
CA ASP A 68 -3.01 7.71 -20.49
C ASP A 68 -2.39 7.25 -19.16
N TRP A 69 -3.25 6.67 -18.31
CA TRP A 69 -2.87 6.09 -17.01
C TRP A 69 -3.83 4.95 -16.64
N GLU A 70 -3.37 4.05 -15.78
CA GLU A 70 -4.16 2.92 -15.29
C GLU A 70 -3.72 2.52 -13.88
N VAL A 71 -4.71 2.27 -13.02
CA VAL A 71 -4.51 1.71 -11.68
C VAL A 71 -5.43 0.51 -11.52
N ASP A 72 -4.85 -0.66 -11.24
CA ASP A 72 -5.58 -1.93 -11.03
C ASP A 72 -4.76 -2.83 -10.09
N VAL A 73 -5.27 -4.00 -9.74
CA VAL A 73 -4.52 -5.03 -9.02
C VAL A 73 -3.86 -5.99 -10.02
N SER A 74 -2.69 -6.52 -9.68
CA SER A 74 -1.93 -7.44 -10.52
C SER A 74 -1.39 -8.62 -9.73
N GLU A 75 -1.27 -9.76 -10.40
CA GLU A 75 -0.63 -10.98 -9.90
C GLU A 75 0.85 -11.10 -10.39
N THR A 76 1.40 -10.02 -10.97
CA THR A 76 2.74 -10.05 -11.60
C THR A 76 3.85 -9.96 -10.57
N GLU A 77 3.73 -9.03 -9.63
CA GLU A 77 4.66 -8.82 -8.51
C GLU A 77 3.85 -8.71 -7.23
N ALA A 78 4.34 -9.26 -6.12
CA ALA A 78 3.77 -9.10 -4.79
C ALA A 78 4.88 -9.21 -3.74
N VAL A 79 4.81 -8.42 -2.66
CA VAL A 79 5.68 -8.59 -1.48
C VAL A 79 5.17 -9.77 -0.65
N ALA A 80 3.86 -9.78 -0.42
CA ALA A 80 3.17 -10.79 0.35
C ALA A 80 1.88 -11.21 -0.38
N GLY A 81 1.49 -12.48 -0.22
CA GLY A 81 0.30 -12.99 -0.91
C GLY A 81 0.53 -13.25 -2.39
N GLU A 82 -0.49 -12.99 -3.20
CA GLU A 82 -0.51 -13.27 -4.63
C GLU A 82 -0.71 -11.99 -5.47
N ARG A 83 -1.04 -10.85 -4.86
CA ARG A 83 -1.45 -9.62 -5.54
C ARG A 83 -0.75 -8.38 -4.99
N SER A 84 -0.76 -7.32 -5.81
CA SER A 84 -0.36 -5.98 -5.40
C SER A 84 -1.10 -4.93 -6.25
N LEU A 85 -1.08 -3.68 -5.80
CA LEU A 85 -1.55 -2.55 -6.60
C LEU A 85 -0.56 -2.31 -7.74
N ARG A 86 -1.05 -2.25 -8.97
CA ARG A 86 -0.28 -1.88 -10.16
C ARG A 86 -0.68 -0.47 -10.60
N ILE A 87 0.32 0.39 -10.72
CA ILE A 87 0.17 1.76 -11.24
C ILE A 87 0.97 1.86 -12.53
N TRP A 88 0.30 2.28 -13.61
CA TRP A 88 0.92 2.58 -14.89
C TRP A 88 0.52 3.99 -15.32
N ASN A 89 1.47 4.73 -15.85
CA ASN A 89 1.23 6.02 -16.49
C ASN A 89 2.22 6.25 -17.62
N GLN A 90 1.73 6.85 -18.70
CA GLN A 90 2.59 7.21 -19.83
C GLN A 90 3.67 8.21 -19.40
N GLY A 91 4.81 8.16 -20.08
CA GLY A 91 5.93 9.05 -19.84
C GLY A 91 5.98 10.27 -20.76
N ASP A 92 5.19 10.33 -21.83
CA ASP A 92 5.33 11.32 -22.93
C ASP A 92 5.36 12.79 -22.52
N TYR A 93 4.89 13.09 -21.31
CA TYR A 93 5.01 14.40 -20.69
C TYR A 93 5.93 14.21 -19.48
N ASP A 94 6.98 15.03 -19.35
CA ASP A 94 7.91 15.05 -18.19
C ASP A 94 7.20 15.48 -16.86
N ASP A 95 5.94 15.14 -16.70
CA ASP A 95 5.01 15.55 -15.65
C ASP A 95 3.83 14.57 -15.54
N GLY A 96 3.12 14.65 -14.43
CA GLY A 96 1.91 13.90 -14.18
C GLY A 96 2.04 12.96 -12.98
N VAL A 97 0.93 12.81 -12.28
CA VAL A 97 0.79 11.94 -11.12
C VAL A 97 -0.38 11.00 -11.30
N THR A 98 -0.23 9.78 -10.78
CA THR A 98 -1.28 8.75 -10.80
C THR A 98 -1.29 8.08 -9.44
N TRP A 99 -2.47 7.91 -8.85
CA TRP A 99 -2.61 7.41 -7.48
C TRP A 99 -3.87 6.57 -7.27
N ALA A 100 -3.83 5.79 -6.19
CA ALA A 100 -5.01 5.22 -5.54
C ALA A 100 -5.19 5.91 -4.18
N VAL A 101 -6.43 6.09 -3.74
CA VAL A 101 -6.78 6.71 -2.45
C VAL A 101 -7.79 5.88 -1.67
N HIS A 102 -7.58 5.76 -0.37
CA HIS A 102 -8.45 5.01 0.54
C HIS A 102 -8.76 5.82 1.81
N PRO A 103 -10.01 5.80 2.31
CA PRO A 103 -10.35 6.44 3.58
C PRO A 103 -9.80 5.66 4.78
N VAL A 104 -9.18 6.35 5.73
CA VAL A 104 -8.69 5.82 7.00
C VAL A 104 -9.48 6.49 8.14
N PRO A 105 -10.30 5.74 8.89
CA PRO A 105 -11.05 6.30 10.01
C PRO A 105 -10.13 6.84 11.11
N ILE A 106 -10.51 7.97 11.71
CA ILE A 106 -9.81 8.61 12.83
C ILE A 106 -10.82 9.17 13.83
N GLU A 107 -10.43 9.41 15.09
CA GLU A 107 -11.28 10.15 16.02
C GLU A 107 -11.11 11.65 15.82
N SER A 108 -12.21 12.40 15.83
CA SER A 108 -12.18 13.85 15.73
C SER A 108 -11.96 14.50 17.10
N GLY A 109 -11.23 15.61 17.14
CA GLY A 109 -10.97 16.42 18.34
C GLY A 109 -9.64 16.12 19.03
N GLU A 110 -8.81 15.25 18.44
CA GLU A 110 -7.53 14.81 19.00
C GLU A 110 -6.37 15.16 18.04
N SER A 111 -5.16 15.12 18.57
CA SER A 111 -3.92 15.20 17.79
C SER A 111 -3.16 13.88 17.84
N TYR A 112 -2.40 13.57 16.80
CA TYR A 112 -1.81 12.25 16.62
C TYR A 112 -0.34 12.32 16.19
N GLN A 113 0.39 11.26 16.49
CA GLN A 113 1.57 10.82 15.74
C GLN A 113 1.12 9.67 14.85
N ILE A 114 1.27 9.81 13.54
CA ILE A 114 0.86 8.79 12.57
C ILE A 114 2.08 8.34 11.78
N GLU A 115 2.32 7.03 11.74
CA GLU A 115 3.32 6.42 10.87
C GLU A 115 2.61 5.75 9.69
N VAL A 116 3.13 5.99 8.48
CA VAL A 116 2.65 5.36 7.25
C VAL A 116 3.82 4.72 6.54
N SER A 117 3.67 3.46 6.14
CA SER A 117 4.66 2.72 5.35
C SER A 117 4.02 1.97 4.17
N GLY A 118 4.85 1.65 3.20
CA GLY A 118 4.47 0.88 2.02
C GLY A 118 5.69 0.41 1.23
N GLN A 119 5.54 -0.69 0.51
CA GLN A 119 6.57 -1.22 -0.36
C GLN A 119 6.30 -0.81 -1.80
N PHE A 120 7.31 -0.30 -2.49
CA PHE A 120 7.25 0.01 -3.91
C PHE A 120 8.27 -0.85 -4.67
N TRP A 121 7.84 -1.40 -5.79
CA TRP A 121 8.69 -2.20 -6.67
C TRP A 121 9.30 -1.37 -7.80
N SER A 122 10.52 -1.70 -8.18
CA SER A 122 11.18 -1.20 -9.39
C SER A 122 11.81 -2.37 -10.17
N GLU A 123 11.69 -2.36 -11.50
CA GLU A 123 12.21 -3.43 -12.38
C GLU A 123 13.74 -3.55 -12.32
N SER A 124 14.42 -2.47 -12.00
CA SER A 124 15.87 -2.43 -11.85
C SER A 124 16.32 -1.29 -10.94
N GLU A 125 17.55 -1.33 -10.47
CA GLU A 125 18.21 -0.13 -9.95
C GLU A 125 18.65 0.78 -11.11
N SER A 126 18.48 2.10 -10.98
CA SER A 126 18.88 3.08 -11.99
C SER A 126 19.49 4.33 -11.35
N PHE A 127 20.56 4.83 -11.96
CA PHE A 127 21.12 6.15 -11.60
C PHE A 127 20.27 7.32 -12.10
N ASN A 128 19.41 7.08 -13.10
CA ASN A 128 18.46 8.06 -13.58
C ASN A 128 17.11 7.78 -12.90
N THR A 129 16.64 8.71 -12.08
CA THR A 129 15.30 8.65 -11.49
C THR A 129 14.28 9.05 -12.53
N ILE A 130 13.42 8.13 -12.95
CA ILE A 130 12.40 8.38 -13.99
C ILE A 130 10.97 8.54 -13.43
N ARG A 131 10.75 8.14 -12.17
CA ARG A 131 9.55 8.44 -11.36
C ARG A 131 9.90 8.69 -9.90
N HIS A 132 8.98 9.36 -9.21
CA HIS A 132 8.93 9.36 -7.74
C HIS A 132 7.84 8.44 -7.23
N ALA A 133 8.06 7.83 -6.07
CA ALA A 133 7.02 7.25 -5.21
C ALA A 133 6.31 8.39 -4.49
N LEU A 134 4.98 8.30 -4.40
CA LEU A 134 4.14 9.25 -3.68
C LEU A 134 3.39 8.52 -2.57
N MET A 135 3.43 9.08 -1.37
CA MET A 135 2.45 8.78 -0.34
C MET A 135 2.00 10.06 0.35
N ARG A 136 0.72 10.14 0.70
CA ARG A 136 0.13 11.29 1.40
C ARG A 136 -1.01 10.82 2.29
N LEU A 137 -1.13 11.39 3.47
CA LEU A 137 -2.26 11.24 4.37
C LEU A 137 -2.75 12.63 4.79
N ALA A 138 -4.02 12.96 4.52
CA ALA A 138 -4.58 14.27 4.86
C ALA A 138 -6.12 14.22 5.04
N PRO A 139 -6.74 15.26 5.63
CA PRO A 139 -8.20 15.38 5.73
C PRO A 139 -8.91 15.55 4.37
N GLU A 140 -8.24 16.12 3.37
CA GLU A 140 -8.78 16.34 2.03
C GLU A 140 -8.24 15.34 1.01
N LEU A 141 -9.12 14.90 0.09
CA LEU A 141 -8.73 14.13 -1.10
C LEU A 141 -7.75 14.94 -1.97
N PRO A 142 -6.75 14.29 -2.59
CA PRO A 142 -5.94 14.93 -3.61
C PRO A 142 -6.74 15.09 -4.92
N GLU A 143 -6.61 16.24 -5.57
CA GLU A 143 -7.22 16.52 -6.88
C GLU A 143 -6.16 16.86 -7.94
N THR A 144 -5.00 17.35 -7.51
CA THR A 144 -3.93 17.87 -8.37
C THR A 144 -2.56 17.38 -7.89
N GLU A 145 -1.53 17.55 -8.73
CA GLU A 145 -0.15 17.25 -8.31
C GLU A 145 0.28 18.09 -7.09
N GLU A 146 -0.16 19.35 -7.00
CA GLU A 146 0.21 20.28 -5.93
C GLU A 146 -0.25 19.83 -4.54
N ASP A 147 -1.22 18.91 -4.48
CA ASP A 147 -1.68 18.32 -3.23
C ASP A 147 -0.65 17.35 -2.63
N PHE A 148 0.28 16.83 -3.43
CA PHE A 148 1.34 15.92 -3.00
C PHE A 148 2.59 16.66 -2.50
N PRO A 149 3.41 16.01 -1.66
CA PRO A 149 4.71 16.53 -1.25
C PRO A 149 5.58 16.94 -2.45
N GLN A 150 6.34 18.02 -2.29
CA GLN A 150 7.32 18.45 -3.30
C GLN A 150 8.43 17.39 -3.46
N PRO A 151 9.09 17.28 -4.64
CA PRO A 151 10.17 16.32 -4.86
C PRO A 151 11.25 16.37 -3.77
N GLY A 152 11.54 15.21 -3.16
CA GLY A 152 12.51 15.05 -2.08
C GLY A 152 12.00 15.44 -0.69
N LEU A 153 10.72 15.81 -0.56
CA LEU A 153 10.10 16.10 0.73
C LEU A 153 9.62 14.82 1.39
N ASN A 154 9.90 14.68 2.68
CA ASN A 154 9.29 13.73 3.60
C ASN A 154 8.87 14.53 4.84
N THR A 155 7.65 14.31 5.35
CA THR A 155 7.12 15.07 6.49
C THR A 155 7.70 14.65 7.83
N THR A 156 8.42 13.52 7.90
CA THR A 156 9.16 13.12 9.11
C THR A 156 10.05 14.27 9.60
N ASP A 157 10.03 14.50 10.91
CA ASP A 157 10.80 15.54 11.61
C ASP A 157 10.47 17.00 11.21
N LEU A 158 9.39 17.27 10.46
CA LEU A 158 8.95 18.64 10.15
C LEU A 158 8.09 19.29 11.25
N GLY A 159 7.74 18.53 12.30
CA GLY A 159 6.81 18.96 13.34
C GLY A 159 5.36 18.93 12.85
N GLU A 160 4.53 19.83 13.37
CA GLU A 160 3.10 19.88 13.01
C GLU A 160 2.88 20.46 11.61
N THR A 161 2.33 19.63 10.72
CA THR A 161 2.01 19.97 9.32
C THR A 161 0.53 19.71 9.02
N PRO A 162 -0.07 20.37 8.01
CA PRO A 162 -1.47 20.13 7.64
C PRO A 162 -1.73 18.75 7.01
N TYR A 163 -0.69 18.07 6.53
CA TYR A 163 -0.74 16.72 5.98
C TYR A 163 0.57 15.97 6.28
N GLY A 164 0.52 14.65 6.21
CA GLY A 164 1.68 13.76 6.21
C GLY A 164 1.98 13.24 4.80
N GLY A 165 3.24 13.01 4.46
CA GLY A 165 3.56 12.43 3.16
C GLY A 165 5.04 12.35 2.82
N LEU A 166 5.33 11.68 1.71
CA LEU A 166 6.62 11.73 1.04
C LEU A 166 6.49 11.77 -0.49
N ARG A 167 7.51 12.34 -1.13
CA ARG A 167 7.79 12.19 -2.56
C ARG A 167 9.27 11.91 -2.74
N ASP A 168 9.63 10.66 -3.02
CA ASP A 168 11.03 10.22 -3.11
C ASP A 168 11.30 9.41 -4.38
N ALA A 169 12.56 9.31 -4.78
CA ALA A 169 12.99 8.61 -5.99
C ALA A 169 12.63 7.12 -5.96
N LEU A 170 12.12 6.61 -7.09
CA LEU A 170 12.05 5.17 -7.38
C LEU A 170 13.35 4.69 -8.08
N TRP A 171 13.47 3.39 -8.35
CA TRP A 171 14.67 2.72 -8.89
C TRP A 171 15.95 2.91 -8.05
N LEU A 172 15.81 3.22 -6.76
CA LEU A 172 16.95 3.25 -5.84
C LEU A 172 17.45 1.85 -5.48
N ALA A 173 16.69 0.81 -5.81
CA ALA A 173 17.03 -0.60 -5.67
C ALA A 173 16.27 -1.40 -6.73
N ASP A 174 16.80 -2.59 -7.05
CA ASP A 174 16.10 -3.61 -7.81
C ASP A 174 15.06 -4.33 -6.91
N GLY A 175 13.85 -4.50 -7.41
CA GLY A 175 12.73 -5.11 -6.68
C GLY A 175 12.07 -4.17 -5.67
N TRP A 176 11.66 -4.74 -4.53
CA TRP A 176 10.88 -4.05 -3.51
C TRP A 176 11.74 -3.22 -2.55
N ARG A 177 11.23 -2.03 -2.24
CA ARG A 177 11.81 -1.12 -1.26
C ARG A 177 10.72 -0.47 -0.43
N GLU A 178 10.97 -0.38 0.87
CA GLU A 178 10.09 0.31 1.80
C GLU A 178 10.26 1.83 1.69
N TYR A 179 9.13 2.52 1.71
CA TYR A 179 8.99 3.96 1.83
C TYR A 179 8.12 4.23 3.05
N ALA A 180 8.50 5.21 3.86
CA ALA A 180 7.76 5.54 5.07
C ALA A 180 7.88 7.04 5.42
N PHE A 181 6.85 7.56 6.07
CA PHE A 181 6.88 8.88 6.69
C PHE A 181 6.15 8.85 8.04
N GLU A 182 6.53 9.79 8.89
CA GLU A 182 5.81 10.12 10.11
C GLU A 182 5.12 11.48 9.94
N TRP A 183 3.95 11.61 10.54
CA TRP A 183 3.18 12.84 10.56
C TRP A 183 2.72 13.16 11.97
N THR A 184 3.23 14.27 12.49
CA THR A 184 2.71 14.88 13.69
C THR A 184 1.54 15.79 13.31
N THR A 185 0.32 15.41 13.66
CA THR A 185 -0.88 16.16 13.26
C THR A 185 -1.13 17.34 14.19
N PRO A 186 -1.75 18.43 13.70
CA PRO A 186 -2.53 19.32 14.57
C PRO A 186 -3.77 18.59 15.11
N GLU A 187 -4.56 19.25 15.98
CA GLU A 187 -5.89 18.75 16.35
C GLU A 187 -6.76 18.60 15.09
N LEU A 188 -7.27 17.38 14.86
CA LEU A 188 -8.05 17.04 13.68
C LEU A 188 -9.55 17.23 13.94
N SER A 189 -10.23 18.02 13.11
CA SER A 189 -11.68 18.23 13.20
C SER A 189 -12.49 17.35 12.23
N THR A 190 -11.89 16.25 11.77
CA THR A 190 -12.45 15.24 10.87
C THR A 190 -12.47 13.87 11.54
N ASP A 191 -13.34 12.97 11.08
CA ASP A 191 -13.40 11.56 11.45
C ASP A 191 -12.78 10.62 10.39
N THR A 192 -12.28 11.20 9.29
CA THR A 192 -11.65 10.46 8.18
C THR A 192 -10.42 11.21 7.67
N LEU A 193 -9.36 10.45 7.43
CA LEU A 193 -8.19 10.84 6.64
C LEU A 193 -8.19 10.07 5.32
N TYR A 194 -7.47 10.56 4.31
CA TYR A 194 -7.35 9.93 3.01
C TYR A 194 -5.90 9.56 2.75
N LEU A 195 -5.61 8.25 2.72
CA LEU A 195 -4.31 7.71 2.34
C LEU A 195 -4.26 7.64 0.81
N ALA A 196 -3.41 8.44 0.19
CA ALA A 196 -3.12 8.36 -1.23
C ALA A 196 -1.72 7.78 -1.45
N VAL A 197 -1.61 6.80 -2.35
CA VAL A 197 -0.34 6.19 -2.77
C VAL A 197 -0.25 6.18 -4.29
N GLY A 198 0.92 6.52 -4.85
CA GLY A 198 1.00 6.83 -6.26
C GLY A 198 2.42 6.92 -6.82
N THR A 199 2.51 7.31 -8.08
CA THR A 199 3.77 7.64 -8.74
C THR A 199 3.68 9.00 -9.43
N ALA A 200 4.83 9.66 -9.60
CA ALA A 200 4.95 10.90 -10.36
C ALA A 200 5.96 10.77 -11.50
N VAL A 201 5.65 11.26 -12.69
CA VAL A 201 6.58 11.34 -13.82
C VAL A 201 7.70 12.35 -13.55
N ILE A 202 8.90 12.02 -14.04
CA ILE A 202 10.05 12.94 -14.08
C ILE A 202 10.64 13.00 -15.48
N TRP A 203 10.65 11.87 -16.20
CA TRP A 203 11.23 11.76 -17.54
C TRP A 203 10.35 10.95 -18.50
N GLU A 204 10.44 11.31 -19.78
CA GLU A 204 9.86 10.66 -20.97
C GLU A 204 10.14 9.15 -21.13
N ALA A 205 9.55 8.34 -20.26
CA ALA A 205 9.53 6.89 -20.38
C ALA A 205 8.29 6.32 -19.70
N ASP A 206 7.49 5.51 -20.39
CA ASP A 206 6.39 4.77 -19.77
C ASP A 206 6.92 3.82 -18.69
N ALA A 207 6.19 3.68 -17.59
CA ALA A 207 6.60 2.79 -16.52
C ALA A 207 5.43 2.21 -15.74
N THR A 208 5.56 0.93 -15.38
CA THR A 208 4.65 0.22 -14.47
C THR A 208 5.33 0.03 -13.13
N HIS A 209 4.61 0.29 -12.06
CA HIS A 209 5.03 0.10 -10.68
C HIS A 209 4.06 -0.78 -9.94
N TYR A 210 4.56 -1.38 -8.87
CA TYR A 210 3.75 -2.14 -7.93
C TYR A 210 3.91 -1.56 -6.53
N VAL A 211 2.80 -1.54 -5.79
CA VAL A 211 2.72 -1.09 -4.39
C VAL A 211 2.03 -2.17 -3.56
N ASP A 212 2.60 -2.49 -2.41
CA ASP A 212 2.10 -3.55 -1.53
C ASP A 212 2.46 -3.28 -0.06
N ASP A 213 1.86 -4.06 0.85
CA ASP A 213 2.10 -4.07 2.31
C ASP A 213 2.03 -2.66 2.92
N LEU A 214 0.91 -1.97 2.63
CA LEU A 214 0.63 -0.65 3.19
C LEU A 214 0.20 -0.78 4.65
N SER A 215 0.68 0.11 5.50
CA SER A 215 0.32 0.16 6.91
C SER A 215 0.17 1.60 7.40
N VAL A 216 -0.83 1.83 8.26
CA VAL A 216 -1.01 3.10 8.99
C VAL A 216 -1.14 2.79 10.47
N THR A 217 -0.24 3.34 11.28
CA THR A 217 -0.29 3.25 12.74
C THR A 217 -0.59 4.63 13.31
N VAL A 218 -1.54 4.69 14.26
CA VAL A 218 -2.04 5.94 14.82
C VAL A 218 -1.87 5.95 16.34
N GLU A 219 -1.17 6.94 16.86
CA GLU A 219 -0.97 7.15 18.29
C GLU A 219 -1.49 8.53 18.73
N PRO A 220 -2.50 8.60 19.63
CA PRO A 220 -2.95 9.87 20.20
C PRO A 220 -1.84 10.57 21.00
N ARG A 221 -1.82 11.91 20.99
CA ARG A 221 -0.83 12.76 21.66
C ARG A 221 -1.41 13.61 22.78
#